data_AF-A0A518HXL7-F1
#
_entry.id   AF-A0A518HXL7-F1
#
_cell.length_a   1.000
_cell.length_b   1.000
_cell.length_c   1.000
_cell.angle_alpha   90.00
_cell.angle_beta   90.00
_cell.angle_gamma   90.00
#
_symmetry.space_group_name_H-M   'P 1'
#
loop_
_entity.id
_entity.type
_entity.pdbx_description
1 polymer ?
#
loop_
_entity_poly.entity_id
_entity_poly.type
_entity_poly.pdbx_seq_one_letter_code
_entity_poly.pdbx_strand_id
1 'polypeptide(L)'
;MASTLPALVQSYVEYLQRSGHKRRIVNITRQQLDYFVTWCQTQSITANDQISDTTAADYVGHLQNEVDLINGAAIGIRIVRERVTKLRRLFEWLARETNFSSDIAATVPPIDKRGKANLPSNSRYDQKLPA
;
A
#
# COMPACT_ATOMS: atom_id res chain seq x y z
N MET A 1 -11.94 -16.87 -10.25
CA MET A 1 -12.31 -16.68 -8.82
C MET A 1 -11.57 -15.46 -8.32
N ALA A 2 -12.26 -14.47 -7.78
CA ALA A 2 -11.62 -13.30 -7.18
C ALA A 2 -10.94 -13.72 -5.88
N SER A 3 -9.64 -13.47 -5.75
CA SER A 3 -8.92 -13.68 -4.50
C SER A 3 -9.11 -12.47 -3.60
N THR A 4 -9.34 -12.70 -2.30
CA THR A 4 -9.46 -11.60 -1.34
C THR A 4 -8.08 -10.98 -1.10
N LEU A 5 -8.05 -9.67 -0.80
CA LEU A 5 -6.79 -8.98 -0.53
C LEU A 5 -5.97 -9.60 0.63
N PRO A 6 -6.58 -10.03 1.76
CA PRO A 6 -5.85 -10.76 2.80
C PRO A 6 -5.18 -12.05 2.29
N ALA A 7 -5.85 -12.81 1.43
CA ALA A 7 -5.29 -14.04 0.87
C ALA A 7 -4.08 -13.73 -0.02
N LEU A 8 -4.16 -12.68 -0.84
CA LEU A 8 -3.05 -12.24 -1.69
C LEU A 8 -1.83 -11.79 -0.87
N VAL A 9 -2.04 -11.02 0.20
CA VAL A 9 -0.97 -10.63 1.13
C VAL A 9 -0.34 -11.85 1.79
N GLN A 10 -1.15 -12.82 2.22
CA GLN A 10 -0.64 -14.04 2.83
C GLN A 10 0.21 -14.87 1.84
N SER A 11 -0.24 -15.03 0.59
CA SER A 11 0.55 -15.72 -0.45
C SER A 11 1.88 -15.03 -0.73
N TYR A 12 1.90 -13.68 -0.75
CA TYR A 12 3.14 -12.93 -0.90
C TYR A 12 4.09 -13.13 0.30
N VAL A 13 3.56 -13.15 1.52
CA VAL A 13 4.35 -13.40 2.73
C VAL A 13 4.96 -14.80 2.72
N GLU A 14 4.19 -15.81 2.32
CA GLU A 14 4.67 -17.19 2.16
C GLU A 14 5.74 -17.31 1.06
N TYR A 15 5.60 -16.55 -0.04
CA TYR A 15 6.64 -16.42 -1.05
C TYR A 15 7.93 -15.86 -0.44
N LEU A 16 7.87 -14.73 0.28
CA LEU A 16 9.06 -14.13 0.89
C LEU A 16 9.79 -15.09 1.85
N GLN A 17 9.02 -15.88 2.61
CA GLN A 17 9.56 -16.93 3.50
C GLN A 17 10.30 -18.01 2.70
N ARG A 18 9.67 -18.55 1.65
CA ARG A 18 10.26 -19.59 0.78
C ARG A 18 11.49 -19.08 0.02
N SER A 19 11.52 -17.81 -0.35
CA SER A 19 12.68 -17.16 -0.99
C SER A 19 13.84 -16.86 -0.02
N GLY A 20 13.75 -17.27 1.25
CA GLY A 20 14.85 -17.14 2.20
C GLY A 20 15.01 -15.75 2.83
N HIS A 21 14.00 -14.87 2.76
CA HIS A 21 14.07 -13.59 3.45
C HIS A 21 14.12 -13.77 4.97
N LYS A 22 14.92 -12.94 5.64
CA LYS A 22 15.03 -12.95 7.11
C LYS A 22 13.64 -12.79 7.75
N ARG A 23 13.33 -13.61 8.76
CA ARG A 23 12.04 -13.59 9.49
C ARG A 23 11.62 -12.19 9.95
N ARG A 24 12.58 -11.37 10.43
CA ARG A 24 12.33 -9.97 10.80
C ARG A 24 11.77 -9.15 9.64
N ILE A 25 12.33 -9.29 8.44
CA ILE A 25 11.90 -8.56 7.24
C ILE A 25 10.51 -9.04 6.79
N VAL A 26 10.26 -10.34 6.86
CA VAL A 26 8.94 -10.93 6.56
C VAL A 26 7.88 -10.36 7.51
N ASN A 27 8.14 -10.38 8.82
CA ASN A 27 7.20 -9.87 9.82
C ASN A 27 6.91 -8.38 9.65
N ILE A 28 7.94 -7.56 9.43
CA ILE A 28 7.76 -6.13 9.16
C ILE A 28 6.94 -5.92 7.89
N THR A 29 7.23 -6.69 6.82
CA THR A 29 6.50 -6.57 5.56
C THR A 29 5.03 -6.93 5.74
N ARG A 30 4.73 -8.03 6.44
CA ARG A 30 3.36 -8.41 6.81
C ARG A 30 2.66 -7.28 7.55
N GLN A 31 3.26 -6.78 8.64
CA GLN A 31 2.68 -5.68 9.42
C GLN A 31 2.38 -4.46 8.57
N GLN A 32 3.30 -4.03 7.71
CA GLN A 32 3.06 -2.86 6.84
C GLN A 32 1.94 -3.10 5.82
N LEU A 33 1.81 -4.32 5.29
CA LEU A 33 0.74 -4.66 4.35
C LEU A 33 -0.62 -4.83 5.06
N ASP A 34 -0.65 -5.28 6.31
CA ASP A 34 -1.89 -5.39 7.10
C ASP A 34 -2.55 -4.02 7.31
N TYR A 35 -1.77 -2.94 7.44
CA TYR A 35 -2.31 -1.57 7.45
C TYR A 35 -3.04 -1.23 6.14
N PHE A 36 -2.50 -1.64 4.98
CA PHE A 36 -3.15 -1.44 3.69
C PHE A 36 -4.44 -2.26 3.58
N VAL A 37 -4.41 -3.52 4.02
CA VAL A 37 -5.61 -4.39 4.08
C VAL A 37 -6.70 -3.74 4.93
N THR A 38 -6.33 -3.28 6.13
CA THR A 38 -7.25 -2.65 7.07
C THR A 38 -7.85 -1.39 6.47
N TRP A 39 -7.03 -0.52 5.87
CA TRP A 39 -7.52 0.66 5.18
C TRP A 39 -8.48 0.32 4.05
N CYS A 40 -8.14 -0.66 3.19
CA CYS A 40 -9.04 -1.14 2.13
C CYS A 40 -10.39 -1.60 2.69
N GLN A 41 -10.39 -2.35 3.79
CA GLN A 41 -11.62 -2.78 4.46
C GLN A 41 -12.45 -1.58 4.94
N THR A 42 -11.83 -0.53 5.50
CA THR A 42 -12.56 0.70 5.88
C THR A 42 -13.17 1.41 4.67
N GLN A 43 -12.56 1.27 3.49
CA GLN A 43 -13.05 1.80 2.22
C GLN A 43 -14.02 0.85 1.49
N SER A 44 -14.41 -0.26 2.11
CA SER A 44 -15.23 -1.33 1.51
C SER A 44 -14.61 -1.98 0.24
N ILE A 45 -13.28 -1.93 0.14
CA ILE A 45 -12.49 -2.61 -0.91
C ILE A 45 -12.08 -3.97 -0.34
N THR A 46 -12.68 -5.04 -0.84
CA THR A 46 -12.54 -6.39 -0.27
C THR A 46 -11.99 -7.42 -1.25
N ALA A 47 -12.21 -7.19 -2.54
CA ALA A 47 -11.78 -8.06 -3.63
C ALA A 47 -10.66 -7.42 -4.47
N ASN A 48 -9.87 -8.25 -5.13
CA ASN A 48 -8.70 -7.82 -5.89
C ASN A 48 -9.05 -7.01 -7.15
N ASP A 49 -10.18 -7.30 -7.78
CA ASP A 49 -10.71 -6.59 -8.96
C ASP A 49 -11.18 -5.16 -8.64
N GLN A 50 -11.42 -4.85 -7.37
CA GLN A 50 -11.74 -3.51 -6.90
C GLN A 50 -10.50 -2.63 -6.69
N ILE A 51 -9.30 -3.23 -6.70
CA ILE A 51 -8.05 -2.50 -6.52
C ILE A 51 -7.64 -1.93 -7.88
N SER A 52 -7.60 -0.61 -7.96
CA SER A 52 -7.23 0.13 -9.16
C SER A 52 -6.08 1.10 -8.88
N ASP A 53 -5.59 1.76 -9.92
CA ASP A 53 -4.53 2.77 -9.82
C ASP A 53 -4.88 3.88 -8.81
N THR A 54 -6.15 4.25 -8.74
CA THR A 54 -6.62 5.27 -7.79
C THR A 54 -6.61 4.75 -6.36
N THR A 55 -6.84 3.46 -6.13
CA THR A 55 -6.74 2.85 -4.78
C THR A 55 -5.34 2.98 -4.21
N ALA A 56 -4.32 2.73 -5.03
CA ALA A 56 -2.93 2.85 -4.63
C ALA A 56 -2.55 4.30 -4.29
N ALA A 57 -2.94 5.25 -5.16
CA ALA A 57 -2.72 6.67 -4.94
C ALA A 57 -3.45 7.19 -3.69
N ASP A 58 -4.71 6.78 -3.50
CA ASP A 58 -5.53 7.16 -2.36
C ASP A 58 -4.95 6.65 -1.05
N TYR A 59 -4.39 5.43 -1.05
CA TYR A 59 -3.70 4.94 0.14
C TYR A 59 -2.44 5.75 0.45
N VAL A 60 -1.66 6.13 -0.55
CA VAL A 60 -0.49 7.01 -0.34
C VAL A 60 -0.91 8.37 0.21
N GLY A 61 -1.99 8.95 -0.33
CA GLY A 61 -2.58 10.18 0.20
C GLY A 61 -3.10 10.03 1.63
N HIS A 62 -3.73 8.89 1.95
CA HIS A 62 -4.14 8.57 3.31
C HIS A 62 -2.95 8.55 4.27
N LEU A 63 -1.87 7.83 3.93
CA LEU A 63 -0.67 7.76 4.77
C LEU A 63 -0.07 9.14 5.05
N GLN A 64 -0.11 10.06 4.09
CA GLN A 64 0.44 11.40 4.28
C GLN A 64 -0.37 12.29 5.21
N ASN A 65 -1.64 11.95 5.40
CA ASN A 65 -2.56 12.64 6.30
C ASN A 65 -2.84 11.84 7.58
N GLU A 66 -2.26 10.65 7.71
CA GLU A 66 -2.46 9.77 8.87
C GLU A 66 -1.68 10.30 10.08
N VAL A 67 -2.35 10.25 11.22
CA VAL A 67 -1.80 10.65 12.51
C VAL A 67 -1.59 9.38 13.34
N ASP A 68 -0.40 9.22 13.89
CA ASP A 68 -0.08 8.22 14.89
C ASP A 68 -0.98 8.43 16.11
N LEU A 69 -1.89 7.49 16.34
CA LEU A 69 -2.87 7.54 17.43
C LEU A 69 -2.23 7.50 18.82
N ILE A 70 -0.98 7.02 18.95
CA ILE A 70 -0.28 6.94 20.24
C ILE A 70 0.24 8.32 20.65
N ASN A 71 0.74 9.09 19.69
CA ASN A 71 1.42 10.36 19.95
C ASN A 71 0.62 11.59 19.48
N GLY A 72 -0.50 11.38 18.79
CA GLY A 72 -1.25 12.44 18.11
C GLY A 72 -0.45 13.16 17.02
N ALA A 73 0.70 12.61 16.61
CA ALA A 73 1.63 13.22 15.66
C ALA A 73 1.50 12.58 14.28
N ALA A 74 1.75 13.33 13.21
CA ALA A 74 1.77 12.76 11.86
C ALA A 74 2.71 11.56 11.78
N ILE A 75 2.33 10.52 11.03
CA ILE A 75 3.20 9.35 10.88
C ILE A 75 4.54 9.77 10.27
N GLY A 76 5.64 9.25 10.83
CA GLY A 76 6.98 9.67 10.41
C GLY A 76 7.25 9.33 8.94
N ILE A 77 7.92 10.23 8.21
CA ILE A 77 8.25 10.08 6.78
C ILE A 77 8.89 8.73 6.46
N ARG A 78 9.73 8.22 7.37
CA ARG A 78 10.36 6.90 7.25
C ARG A 78 9.33 5.76 7.17
N ILE A 79 8.30 5.82 8.01
CA ILE A 79 7.22 4.82 8.07
C ILE A 79 6.40 4.88 6.78
N VAL A 80 6.03 6.09 6.34
CA VAL A 80 5.32 6.31 5.06
C VAL A 80 6.08 5.66 3.91
N ARG A 81 7.38 5.98 3.78
CA ARG A 81 8.25 5.40 2.73
C ARG A 81 8.31 3.89 2.79
N GLU A 82 8.44 3.33 3.99
CA GLU A 82 8.50 1.90 4.17
C GLU A 82 7.21 1.23 3.73
N ARG A 83 6.05 1.75 4.15
CA ARG A 83 4.72 1.26 3.72
C ARG A 83 4.55 1.33 2.21
N VAL A 84 4.84 2.48 1.60
CA VAL A 84 4.78 2.66 0.14
C VAL A 84 5.70 1.67 -0.59
N THR A 85 6.92 1.45 -0.08
CA THR A 85 7.87 0.50 -0.67
C THR A 85 7.35 -0.93 -0.60
N LYS A 86 6.77 -1.35 0.53
CA LYS A 86 6.21 -2.70 0.68
C LYS A 86 4.99 -2.89 -0.22
N LEU A 87 4.12 -1.89 -0.32
CA LEU A 87 2.96 -1.90 -1.20
C LEU A 87 3.37 -2.07 -2.67
N ARG A 88 4.33 -1.26 -3.14
CA ARG A 88 4.84 -1.37 -4.51
C ARG A 88 5.36 -2.78 -4.81
N ARG A 89 6.17 -3.36 -3.91
CA ARG A 89 6.71 -4.71 -4.09
C ARG A 89 5.63 -5.80 -4.11
N LEU A 90 4.57 -5.63 -3.31
CA LEU A 90 3.42 -6.53 -3.36
C LEU A 90 2.77 -6.48 -4.75
N PHE A 91 2.49 -5.28 -5.29
CA PHE A 91 1.88 -5.15 -6.61
C PHE A 91 2.79 -5.64 -7.73
N GLU A 92 4.11 -5.39 -7.65
CA GLU A 92 5.08 -5.95 -8.60
C GLU A 92 5.08 -7.48 -8.60
N TRP A 93 4.92 -8.10 -7.43
CA TRP A 93 4.83 -9.55 -7.32
C TRP A 93 3.48 -10.07 -7.83
N LEU A 94 2.37 -9.42 -7.46
CA LEU A 94 1.03 -9.80 -7.93
C LEU A 94 0.89 -9.70 -9.45
N ALA A 95 1.46 -8.68 -10.07
CA ALA A 95 1.50 -8.51 -11.52
C ALA A 95 2.26 -9.65 -12.24
N ARG A 96 3.21 -10.30 -11.56
CA ARG A 96 4.02 -11.40 -12.13
C ARG A 96 3.36 -12.76 -11.93
N GLU A 97 2.80 -12.99 -10.76
CA GLU A 97 2.31 -14.32 -10.34
C GLU A 97 0.80 -14.51 -10.56
N THR A 98 0.06 -13.44 -10.88
CA THR A 98 -1.40 -13.47 -11.04
C THR A 98 -1.86 -12.58 -12.20
N ASN A 99 -3.15 -12.61 -12.54
CA ASN A 99 -3.77 -11.72 -13.54
C ASN A 99 -3.99 -10.28 -13.03
N PHE A 100 -3.22 -9.84 -12.04
CA PHE A 100 -3.29 -8.47 -11.53
C PHE A 100 -2.70 -7.52 -12.56
N SER A 101 -3.26 -6.31 -12.70
CA SER A 101 -2.76 -5.34 -13.68
C SER A 101 -1.27 -5.06 -13.45
N SER A 102 -0.45 -5.16 -14.50
CA SER A 102 0.99 -4.89 -14.43
C SER A 102 1.31 -3.44 -14.10
N ASP A 103 0.38 -2.54 -14.40
CA ASP A 103 0.62 -1.10 -14.38
C ASP A 103 0.41 -0.52 -12.98
N ILE A 104 -0.31 -1.24 -12.11
CA ILE A 104 -0.70 -0.75 -10.78
C ILE A 104 0.49 -0.56 -9.82
N ALA A 105 1.58 -1.29 -10.03
CA ALA A 105 2.82 -1.06 -9.29
C ALA A 105 3.48 0.26 -9.69
N ALA A 106 3.39 0.63 -10.97
CA ALA A 106 3.94 1.88 -11.49
C ALA A 106 3.11 3.09 -11.03
N THR A 107 1.81 2.90 -10.81
CA THR A 107 0.91 3.97 -10.36
C THR A 107 1.01 4.31 -8.88
N VAL A 108 1.69 3.50 -8.06
CA VAL A 108 1.97 3.83 -6.64
C VAL A 108 2.85 5.08 -6.56
N PRO A 109 2.35 6.25 -6.08
CA PRO A 109 3.15 7.47 -6.08
C PRO A 109 4.39 7.33 -5.17
N PRO A 110 5.60 7.64 -5.65
CA PRO A 110 6.77 7.64 -4.79
C PRO A 110 6.70 8.77 -3.77
N ILE A 111 7.29 8.53 -2.60
CA ILE A 111 7.47 9.56 -1.57
C ILE A 111 8.80 10.27 -1.80
N ASP A 112 8.75 11.57 -2.01
CA ASP A 112 9.92 12.42 -2.22
C ASP A 112 10.78 12.57 -0.95
N LYS A 113 11.89 13.30 -1.08
CA LYS A 113 12.82 13.56 0.03
C LYS A 113 12.19 14.28 1.23
N ARG A 114 11.08 15.01 1.02
CA ARG A 114 10.34 15.81 2.00
C ARG A 114 9.13 15.06 2.60
N GLY A 115 8.87 13.82 2.16
CA GLY A 115 7.72 13.04 2.63
C GLY A 115 6.43 13.31 1.86
N LYS A 116 6.50 14.07 0.75
CA LYS A 116 5.37 14.40 -0.12
C LYS A 116 5.33 13.47 -1.33
N ALA A 117 4.15 13.30 -1.90
CA ALA A 117 3.89 12.41 -3.01
C ALA A 117 3.11 13.21 -4.03
N ASN A 118 3.45 13.05 -5.30
CA ASN A 118 2.69 13.65 -6.38
C ASN A 118 1.53 12.72 -6.68
N LEU A 119 0.37 13.00 -6.07
CA LEU A 119 -0.84 12.23 -6.30
C LEU A 119 -1.41 12.59 -7.69
N PRO A 120 -2.01 11.61 -8.39
CA PRO A 120 -2.74 11.89 -9.62
C PRO A 120 -4.00 12.72 -9.32
N SER A 121 -4.44 13.53 -10.28
CA SER A 121 -5.57 14.48 -10.12
C SER A 121 -6.92 13.83 -9.80
N ASN A 122 -7.04 12.51 -10.00
CA ASN A 122 -8.22 11.72 -9.66
C ASN A 122 -8.14 11.08 -8.26
N SER A 123 -7.08 11.35 -7.48
CA SER A 123 -6.99 10.89 -6.09
C SER A 123 -7.90 11.71 -5.19
N ARG A 124 -8.60 11.02 -4.28
CA ARG A 124 -9.45 11.61 -3.24
C ARG A 124 -8.69 12.56 -2.31
N TYR A 125 -7.36 12.42 -2.25
CA TYR A 125 -6.48 13.19 -1.39
C TYR A 125 -5.75 14.32 -2.12
N ASP A 126 -5.86 14.41 -3.46
CA ASP A 126 -5.40 15.57 -4.25
C ASP A 126 -6.40 16.74 -4.16
N GLN A 127 -7.70 16.43 -4.03
CA GLN A 127 -8.80 17.42 -4.05
C GLN A 127 -8.97 18.23 -2.75
N LYS A 128 -8.06 18.14 -1.77
CA LYS A 128 -8.11 18.95 -0.55
C LYS A 128 -7.04 20.02 -0.52
N LEU A 129 -7.29 21.09 -1.28
CA LEU A 129 -6.83 22.44 -0.97
C LEU A 129 -8.08 23.35 -0.92
N PRO A 130 -8.68 23.59 0.25
CA PRO A 130 -9.45 24.81 0.41
C PRO A 130 -8.47 25.99 0.36
N ALA A 131 -8.77 26.93 -0.53
CA ALA A 131 -8.16 28.27 -0.55
C ALA A 131 -8.49 29.04 0.73
#